data_AF-A0A094GDU1-F1
#
_entry.id   AF-A0A094GDU1-F1
#
_cell.length_a   1.000
_cell.length_b   1.000
_cell.length_c   1.000
_cell.angle_alpha   90.00
_cell.angle_beta   90.00
_cell.angle_gamma   90.00
#
_symmetry.space_group_name_H-M   'P 1'
#
loop_
_entity.id
_entity.type
_entity.pdbx_description
1 polymer ?
#
loop_
_entity_poly.entity_id
_entity_poly.type
_entity_poly.pdbx_seq_one_letter_code
_entity_poly.pdbx_strand_id
1 'polypeptide(L)'
;MDLGAQQDQPVYRAMKTFIDANEPTTTIQNPQLRLDLQHLDLPHYSLQLAKAAEFLYHNVDGAAVISCLPKILKSYLGRSNEKIVYNSAIRAHTKKMSANVIKRCHDVTKIVVLATIDDAGFRAAIAKGHHSAVRFFKTLVTPDISYHVLSEQWKAVDFRFVHHEGVRASAEEETIRQDLRRIYHPATRRPSNPETSTGKRSKNEAAGRANQTQDKAAGMTIIKENYKRYTSWGPTAKVARVFGKLPATPDFESRNNIVKPKALVSANEEKRNLDDTGDEEDGGIIGRRQRAGNDC
;
A
#
# COMPACT_ATOMS: atom_id res chain seq x y z
N MET A 1 16.65 0.89 12.00
CA MET A 1 16.10 1.31 13.32
C MET A 1 16.60 0.34 14.38
N ASP A 2 17.11 0.83 15.51
CA ASP A 2 17.40 -0.05 16.66
C ASP A 2 16.07 -0.39 17.36
N LEU A 3 15.82 -1.68 17.61
CA LEU A 3 14.62 -2.23 18.25
C LEU A 3 14.99 -3.37 19.22
N GLY A 4 16.22 -3.31 19.74
CA GLY A 4 16.78 -4.32 20.62
C GLY A 4 16.01 -4.47 21.94
N ALA A 5 16.28 -5.56 22.65
CA ALA A 5 15.58 -5.92 23.89
C ALA A 5 15.72 -4.90 25.03
N GLN A 6 16.70 -4.00 24.97
CA GLN A 6 16.95 -2.96 25.97
C GLN A 6 16.08 -1.70 25.78
N GLN A 7 15.35 -1.59 24.67
CA GLN A 7 14.46 -0.46 24.44
C GLN A 7 13.12 -0.63 25.15
N ASP A 8 12.47 0.49 25.46
CA ASP A 8 11.13 0.50 26.04
C ASP A 8 10.15 -0.34 25.22
N GLN A 9 9.45 -1.22 25.92
CA GLN A 9 8.47 -2.10 25.31
C GLN A 9 7.29 -1.28 24.76
N PRO A 10 6.96 -1.38 23.46
CA PRO A 10 5.84 -0.66 22.89
C PRO A 10 4.52 -1.19 23.43
N VAL A 11 3.66 -0.26 23.84
CA VAL A 11 2.33 -0.50 24.40
C VAL A 11 1.45 -1.18 23.37
N TYR A 12 0.83 -2.30 23.75
CA TYR A 12 -0.14 -2.97 22.91
C TYR A 12 -1.46 -2.20 22.87
N ARG A 13 -1.91 -1.84 21.66
CA ARG A 13 -3.25 -1.32 21.40
C ARG A 13 -3.96 -2.22 20.41
N ALA A 14 -4.98 -2.95 20.87
CA ALA A 14 -5.71 -3.88 20.02
C ALA A 14 -6.54 -3.12 18.97
N MET A 15 -6.44 -3.54 17.70
CA MET A 15 -7.23 -3.03 16.58
C MET A 15 -8.74 -3.11 16.83
N LYS A 16 -9.17 -4.05 17.69
CA LYS A 16 -10.56 -4.20 18.14
C LYS A 16 -11.13 -2.90 18.69
N THR A 17 -10.36 -2.12 19.45
CA THR A 17 -10.80 -0.82 19.97
C THR A 17 -11.23 0.11 18.84
N PHE A 18 -10.46 0.13 17.75
CA PHE A 18 -10.76 0.95 16.59
C PHE A 18 -11.91 0.41 15.73
N ILE A 19 -12.02 -0.92 15.61
CA ILE A 19 -13.14 -1.57 14.92
C ILE A 19 -14.44 -1.27 15.65
N ASP A 20 -14.47 -1.47 16.97
CA ASP A 20 -15.64 -1.27 17.81
C ASP A 20 -16.07 0.22 17.82
N ALA A 21 -15.11 1.16 17.83
CA ALA A 21 -15.41 2.59 17.69
C ALA A 21 -16.06 2.94 16.33
N ASN A 22 -15.75 2.16 15.28
CA ASN A 22 -16.33 2.29 13.95
C ASN A 22 -17.64 1.50 13.77
N GLU A 23 -18.18 0.88 14.81
CA GLU A 23 -19.52 0.30 14.78
C GLU A 23 -20.60 1.36 15.08
N PRO A 24 -21.76 1.28 14.41
CA PRO A 24 -22.87 2.21 14.64
C PRO A 24 -23.50 1.96 16.01
N THR A 25 -23.80 3.03 16.75
CA THR A 25 -24.49 2.94 18.05
C THR A 25 -26.00 2.75 17.87
N THR A 26 -26.53 3.13 16.71
CA THR A 26 -27.96 3.08 16.39
C THR A 26 -28.16 2.62 14.96
N THR A 27 -29.16 1.78 14.75
CA THR A 27 -29.57 1.33 13.41
C THR A 27 -30.69 2.21 12.89
N ILE A 28 -30.52 2.76 11.69
CA ILE A 28 -31.51 3.62 11.03
C ILE A 28 -32.26 2.78 9.99
N GLN A 29 -33.57 2.64 10.17
CA GLN A 29 -34.47 2.09 9.15
C GLN A 29 -34.85 3.21 8.17
N ASN A 30 -34.73 2.96 6.86
CA ASN A 30 -35.07 3.89 5.77
C ASN A 30 -34.31 5.24 5.74
N PRO A 31 -33.00 5.23 5.46
CA PRO A 31 -32.24 6.45 5.26
C PRO A 31 -32.40 7.02 3.85
N GLN A 32 -32.98 8.21 3.72
CA GLN A 32 -32.78 9.03 2.53
C GLN A 32 -31.47 9.81 2.66
N LEU A 33 -30.33 9.15 2.43
CA LEU A 33 -29.07 9.87 2.27
C LEU A 33 -28.90 10.25 0.80
N ARG A 34 -28.97 11.56 0.52
CA ARG A 34 -28.42 12.14 -0.70
C ARG A 34 -26.97 12.51 -0.41
N LEU A 35 -26.07 11.54 -0.49
CA LEU A 35 -24.63 11.85 -0.54
C LEU A 35 -24.31 12.31 -1.96
N ASP A 36 -23.74 13.50 -2.07
CA ASP A 36 -23.28 14.02 -3.35
C ASP A 36 -22.12 13.14 -3.85
N LEU A 37 -22.39 12.33 -4.86
CA LEU A 37 -21.50 11.27 -5.35
C LEU A 37 -20.21 11.82 -5.99
N GLN A 38 -20.11 13.14 -6.19
CA GLN A 38 -19.03 13.79 -6.93
C GLN A 38 -17.70 13.83 -6.15
N HIS A 39 -17.70 13.68 -4.81
CA HIS A 39 -16.49 13.71 -3.98
C HIS A 39 -16.49 12.61 -2.91
N LEU A 40 -16.47 11.36 -3.37
CA LEU A 40 -16.53 10.18 -2.51
C LEU A 40 -15.14 9.80 -1.97
N ASP A 41 -14.59 10.65 -1.10
CA ASP A 41 -13.32 10.38 -0.44
C ASP A 41 -13.49 9.37 0.70
N LEU A 42 -12.70 8.30 0.65
CA LEU A 42 -12.65 7.31 1.74
C LEU A 42 -12.11 7.97 3.02
N PRO A 43 -12.85 7.91 4.15
CA PRO A 43 -12.36 8.42 5.42
C PRO A 43 -11.03 7.77 5.79
N HIS A 44 -10.12 8.57 6.35
CA HIS A 44 -8.79 8.10 6.79
C HIS A 44 -8.89 6.85 7.65
N TYR A 45 -9.86 6.83 8.58
CA TYR A 45 -10.11 5.71 9.47
C TYR A 45 -10.43 4.41 8.73
N SER A 46 -11.28 4.48 7.70
CA SER A 46 -11.60 3.35 6.80
C SER A 46 -10.38 2.87 6.02
N LEU A 47 -9.52 3.80 5.58
CA LEU A 47 -8.27 3.45 4.89
C LEU A 47 -7.28 2.75 5.83
N GLN A 48 -7.18 3.17 7.09
CA GLN A 48 -6.30 2.55 8.08
C GLN A 48 -6.76 1.13 8.43
N LEU A 49 -8.07 0.93 8.63
CA LEU A 49 -8.64 -0.41 8.77
C LEU A 49 -8.38 -1.27 7.54
N ALA A 50 -8.54 -0.72 6.33
CA ALA A 50 -8.29 -1.44 5.08
C ALA A 50 -6.81 -1.85 4.93
N LYS A 51 -5.87 -0.98 5.34
CA LYS A 51 -4.44 -1.30 5.36
C LYS A 51 -4.11 -2.46 6.30
N ALA A 52 -4.66 -2.41 7.52
CA ALA A 52 -4.49 -3.48 8.50
C ALA A 52 -5.14 -4.80 8.05
N ALA A 53 -6.32 -4.74 7.41
CA ALA A 53 -6.99 -5.91 6.88
C ALA A 53 -6.21 -6.55 5.72
N GLU A 54 -5.63 -5.74 4.83
CA GLU A 54 -4.81 -6.23 3.71
C GLU A 54 -3.53 -6.90 4.21
N PHE A 55 -2.89 -6.35 5.24
CA PHE A 55 -1.72 -6.96 5.89
C PHE A 55 -2.00 -8.40 6.36
N LEU A 56 -3.22 -8.66 6.84
CA LEU A 56 -3.60 -9.95 7.40
C LEU A 56 -4.12 -10.95 6.36
N TYR A 57 -4.94 -10.51 5.40
CA TYR A 57 -5.68 -11.42 4.52
C TYR A 57 -5.14 -11.51 3.09
N HIS A 58 -4.41 -10.51 2.58
CA HIS A 58 -4.02 -10.34 1.16
C HIS A 58 -5.15 -10.76 0.19
N ASN A 59 -6.01 -9.80 -0.17
CA ASN A 59 -7.37 -9.98 -0.73
C ASN A 59 -8.44 -10.02 0.37
N VAL A 60 -8.74 -8.84 0.90
CA VAL A 60 -9.67 -8.63 2.02
C VAL A 60 -11.04 -9.24 1.70
N ASP A 61 -11.49 -10.13 2.57
CA ASP A 61 -12.75 -10.83 2.44
C ASP A 61 -13.95 -9.89 2.67
N GLY A 62 -15.16 -10.35 2.38
CA GLY A 62 -16.36 -9.53 2.54
C GLY A 62 -16.54 -9.01 3.96
N ALA A 63 -16.27 -9.84 4.97
CA ALA A 63 -16.45 -9.50 6.37
C ALA A 63 -15.47 -8.40 6.84
N ALA A 64 -14.18 -8.50 6.48
CA ALA A 64 -13.23 -7.45 6.82
C ALA A 64 -13.47 -6.17 6.02
N VAL A 65 -13.92 -6.24 4.75
CA VAL A 65 -14.34 -5.03 4.01
C VAL A 65 -15.50 -4.32 4.70
N ILE A 66 -16.50 -5.07 5.19
CA ILE A 66 -17.62 -4.49 5.94
C ILE A 66 -17.11 -3.78 7.20
N SER A 67 -16.16 -4.38 7.92
CA SER A 67 -15.56 -3.78 9.12
C SER A 67 -14.84 -2.45 8.83
N CYS A 68 -14.32 -2.28 7.61
CA CYS A 68 -13.64 -1.07 7.15
C CYS A 68 -14.59 0.04 6.64
N LEU A 69 -15.88 -0.26 6.42
CA LEU A 69 -16.83 0.75 5.95
C LEU A 69 -16.96 1.90 6.96
N PRO A 70 -17.22 3.14 6.50
CA PRO A 70 -17.54 4.24 7.38
C PRO A 70 -18.70 3.90 8.32
N LYS A 71 -18.59 4.28 9.60
CA LYS A 71 -19.62 4.10 10.64
C LYS A 71 -21.02 4.48 10.17
N ILE A 72 -21.16 5.62 9.50
CA ILE A 72 -22.46 6.11 8.99
C ILE A 72 -23.11 5.13 8.00
N LEU A 73 -22.32 4.43 7.18
CA LEU A 73 -22.89 3.48 6.22
C LEU A 73 -23.31 2.18 6.90
N LYS A 74 -22.67 1.81 8.01
CA LYS A 74 -23.02 0.59 8.75
C LYS A 74 -24.34 0.72 9.50
N SER A 75 -24.75 1.92 9.92
CA SER A 75 -26.03 2.12 10.61
C SER A 75 -27.26 1.80 9.75
N TYR A 76 -27.12 1.65 8.44
CA TYR A 76 -28.24 1.42 7.54
C TYR A 76 -28.51 -0.06 7.31
N LEU A 77 -29.77 -0.47 7.38
CA LEU A 77 -30.19 -1.81 6.97
C LEU A 77 -30.39 -1.84 5.44
N GLY A 78 -29.84 -2.86 4.76
CA GLY A 78 -30.03 -3.07 3.32
C GLY A 78 -28.85 -2.72 2.41
N ARG A 79 -29.02 -2.98 1.10
CA ARG A 79 -28.09 -2.57 0.03
C ARG A 79 -28.38 -1.13 -0.34
N SER A 80 -27.35 -0.29 -0.31
CA SER A 80 -27.41 1.07 -0.84
C SER A 80 -26.35 1.24 -1.93
N ASN A 81 -26.58 2.14 -2.89
CA ASN A 81 -25.61 2.41 -3.95
C ASN A 81 -24.28 2.91 -3.36
N GLU A 82 -24.33 3.72 -2.30
CA GLU A 82 -23.18 4.24 -1.58
C GLU A 82 -22.37 3.12 -0.95
N LYS A 83 -23.02 2.15 -0.28
CA LYS A 83 -22.33 0.97 0.26
C LYS A 83 -21.59 0.20 -0.82
N ILE A 84 -22.17 0.06 -2.00
CA ILE A 84 -21.54 -0.61 -3.15
C ILE A 84 -20.32 0.19 -3.60
N VAL A 85 -20.44 1.51 -3.75
CA VAL A 85 -19.33 2.38 -4.16
C VAL A 85 -18.20 2.34 -3.13
N TYR A 86 -18.47 2.51 -1.84
CA TYR A 86 -17.46 2.45 -0.78
C TYR A 86 -16.79 1.07 -0.66
N ASN A 87 -17.57 -0.02 -0.80
CA ASN A 87 -17.01 -1.37 -0.83
C ASN A 87 -16.05 -1.55 -2.01
N SER A 88 -16.46 -1.09 -3.20
CA SER A 88 -15.61 -1.08 -4.39
C SER A 88 -14.33 -0.25 -4.19
N ALA A 89 -14.45 0.94 -3.59
CA ALA A 89 -13.32 1.82 -3.31
C ALA A 89 -12.32 1.19 -2.32
N ILE A 90 -12.79 0.53 -1.26
CA ILE A 90 -11.93 -0.20 -0.30
C ILE A 90 -11.22 -1.36 -0.99
N ARG A 91 -11.92 -2.12 -1.83
CA ARG A 91 -11.33 -3.22 -2.62
C ARG A 91 -10.30 -2.71 -3.62
N ALA A 92 -10.57 -1.59 -4.29
CA ALA A 92 -9.63 -0.96 -5.20
C ALA A 92 -8.38 -0.45 -4.46
N HIS A 93 -8.56 0.17 -3.29
CA HIS A 93 -7.47 0.64 -2.44
C HIS A 93 -6.56 -0.52 -2.00
N THR A 94 -7.12 -1.58 -1.45
CA THR A 94 -6.38 -2.76 -1.00
C THR A 94 -5.65 -3.45 -2.16
N LYS A 95 -6.31 -3.61 -3.32
CA LYS A 95 -5.68 -4.15 -4.54
C LYS A 95 -4.50 -3.30 -5.01
N LYS A 96 -4.64 -1.96 -5.00
CA LYS A 96 -3.55 -1.03 -5.33
C LYS A 96 -2.40 -1.18 -4.35
N MET A 97 -2.69 -1.33 -3.06
CA MET A 97 -1.68 -1.50 -2.03
C MET A 97 -0.89 -2.81 -2.20
N SER A 98 -1.58 -3.94 -2.41
CA SER A 98 -0.91 -5.22 -2.70
C SER A 98 0.00 -5.13 -3.93
N ALA A 99 -0.46 -4.45 -5.00
CA ALA A 99 0.36 -4.23 -6.19
C ALA A 99 1.63 -3.41 -5.89
N ASN A 100 1.53 -2.39 -5.04
CA ASN A 100 2.67 -1.58 -4.62
C ASN A 100 3.66 -2.39 -3.76
N VAL A 101 3.18 -3.23 -2.85
CA VAL A 101 4.03 -4.15 -2.07
C VAL A 101 4.81 -5.06 -3.00
N ILE A 102 4.13 -5.70 -3.95
CA ILE A 102 4.77 -6.60 -4.92
C ILE A 102 5.85 -5.87 -5.73
N LYS A 103 5.56 -4.64 -6.18
CA LYS A 103 6.53 -3.82 -6.90
C LYS A 103 7.76 -3.54 -6.03
N ARG A 104 7.57 -3.08 -4.80
CA ARG A 104 8.67 -2.82 -3.85
C ARG A 104 9.48 -4.07 -3.55
N CYS A 105 8.84 -5.22 -3.32
CA CYS A 105 9.54 -6.50 -3.17
C CYS A 105 10.43 -6.80 -4.37
N HIS A 106 9.88 -6.67 -5.58
CA HIS A 106 10.62 -6.95 -6.81
C HIS A 106 11.80 -5.99 -6.99
N ASP A 107 11.63 -4.70 -6.70
CA ASP A 107 12.70 -3.70 -6.82
C ASP A 107 13.80 -3.93 -5.76
N VAL A 108 13.44 -4.21 -4.51
CA VAL A 108 14.40 -4.61 -3.46
C VAL A 108 15.16 -5.87 -3.86
N THR A 109 14.47 -6.87 -4.42
CA THR A 109 15.11 -8.12 -4.86
C THR A 109 16.20 -7.87 -5.87
N LYS A 110 15.94 -7.01 -6.85
CA LYS A 110 16.95 -6.64 -7.86
C LYS A 110 18.17 -6.00 -7.20
N ILE A 111 17.94 -5.07 -6.28
CA ILE A 111 19.02 -4.38 -5.55
C ILE A 111 19.84 -5.40 -4.75
N VAL A 112 19.18 -6.27 -4.00
CA VAL A 112 19.84 -7.31 -3.18
C VAL A 112 20.63 -8.28 -4.07
N VAL A 113 20.04 -8.79 -5.15
CA VAL A 113 20.73 -9.68 -6.11
C VAL A 113 21.97 -9.01 -6.67
N LEU A 114 21.85 -7.75 -7.12
CA LEU A 114 22.98 -7.01 -7.68
C LEU A 114 24.08 -6.78 -6.64
N ALA A 115 23.72 -6.48 -5.39
CA ALA A 115 24.67 -6.28 -4.31
C ALA A 115 25.39 -7.57 -3.88
N THR A 116 24.75 -8.73 -4.02
CA THR A 116 25.31 -10.02 -3.58
C THR A 116 25.79 -10.92 -4.73
N ILE A 117 25.78 -10.45 -5.98
CA ILE A 117 26.09 -11.31 -7.13
C ILE A 117 27.53 -11.87 -7.10
N ASP A 118 28.44 -11.12 -6.51
CA ASP A 118 29.86 -11.49 -6.39
C ASP A 118 30.19 -12.24 -5.10
N ASP A 119 29.21 -12.38 -4.19
CA ASP A 119 29.37 -13.18 -2.98
C ASP A 119 29.43 -14.67 -3.34
N ALA A 120 30.50 -15.34 -2.93
CA ALA A 120 30.68 -16.78 -3.11
C ALA A 120 29.56 -17.60 -2.43
N GLY A 121 29.07 -17.15 -1.27
CA GLY A 121 27.96 -17.77 -0.55
C GLY A 121 26.65 -17.66 -1.32
N PHE A 122 26.40 -16.51 -1.96
CA PHE A 122 25.26 -16.34 -2.86
C PHE A 122 25.34 -17.28 -4.05
N ARG A 123 26.47 -17.30 -4.77
CA ARG A 123 26.67 -18.17 -5.95
C ARG A 123 26.51 -19.66 -5.59
N ALA A 124 27.07 -20.09 -4.45
CA ALA A 124 26.91 -21.45 -3.95
C ALA A 124 25.45 -21.79 -3.60
N ALA A 125 24.73 -20.85 -2.97
CA ALA A 125 23.32 -21.03 -2.63
C ALA A 125 22.43 -21.14 -3.88
N ILE A 126 22.70 -20.34 -4.92
CA ILE A 126 22.02 -20.43 -6.22
C ILE A 126 22.35 -21.77 -6.90
N ALA A 127 23.63 -22.16 -6.96
CA ALA A 127 24.07 -23.40 -7.59
C ALA A 127 23.47 -24.66 -6.93
N LYS A 128 23.24 -24.61 -5.61
CA LYS A 128 22.60 -25.70 -4.84
C LYS A 128 21.09 -25.81 -5.09
N GLY A 129 20.48 -24.83 -5.75
CA GLY A 129 19.08 -24.85 -6.19
C GLY A 129 18.11 -24.03 -5.34
N HIS A 130 16.85 -24.05 -5.76
CA HIS A 130 15.78 -23.13 -5.33
C HIS A 130 15.64 -22.94 -3.81
N HIS A 131 15.60 -24.03 -3.05
CA HIS A 131 15.41 -23.95 -1.60
C HIS A 131 16.58 -23.27 -0.87
N SER A 132 17.80 -23.47 -1.35
CA SER A 132 19.01 -22.87 -0.78
C SER A 132 19.10 -21.39 -1.14
N ALA A 133 18.79 -21.03 -2.39
CA ALA A 133 18.64 -19.65 -2.84
C ALA A 133 17.63 -18.88 -1.98
N VAL A 134 16.43 -19.44 -1.80
CA VAL A 134 15.40 -18.84 -0.94
C VAL A 134 15.88 -18.71 0.50
N ARG A 135 16.61 -19.69 1.04
CA ARG A 135 17.15 -19.61 2.40
C ARG A 135 18.18 -18.50 2.55
N PHE A 136 19.03 -18.29 1.55
CA PHE A 136 20.00 -17.20 1.53
C PHE A 136 19.31 -15.83 1.45
N PHE A 137 18.33 -15.65 0.54
CA PHE A 137 17.57 -14.40 0.52
C PHE A 137 16.87 -14.09 1.85
N LYS A 138 16.43 -15.11 2.59
CA LYS A 138 15.81 -14.90 3.91
C LYS A 138 16.78 -14.27 4.92
N THR A 139 18.08 -14.54 4.84
CA THR A 139 19.07 -13.97 5.78
C THR A 139 19.40 -12.51 5.47
N LEU A 140 19.12 -12.06 4.24
CA LEU A 140 19.39 -10.69 3.81
C LEU A 140 18.26 -9.70 4.11
N VAL A 141 17.06 -10.19 4.45
CA VAL A 141 15.91 -9.32 4.75
C VAL A 141 16.04 -8.74 6.15
N THR A 142 16.47 -7.48 6.21
CA THR A 142 16.55 -6.68 7.43
C THR A 142 15.18 -6.08 7.81
N PRO A 143 14.99 -5.65 9.07
CA PRO A 143 13.79 -4.90 9.47
C PRO A 143 13.54 -3.67 8.60
N ASP A 144 14.59 -2.94 8.20
CA ASP A 144 14.45 -1.75 7.35
C ASP A 144 13.92 -2.09 5.94
N ILE A 145 14.35 -3.21 5.36
CA ILE A 145 13.79 -3.73 4.10
C ILE A 145 12.30 -4.05 4.27
N SER A 146 11.95 -4.71 5.38
CA SER A 146 10.55 -5.05 5.67
C SER A 146 9.68 -3.79 5.88
N TYR A 147 10.25 -2.75 6.50
CA TYR A 147 9.62 -1.46 6.69
C TYR A 147 9.34 -0.79 5.36
N HIS A 148 10.33 -0.76 4.46
CA HIS A 148 10.16 -0.18 3.12
C HIS A 148 9.06 -0.90 2.32
N VAL A 149 9.12 -2.23 2.26
CA VAL A 149 8.21 -3.06 1.46
C VAL A 149 6.75 -2.91 1.92
N LEU A 150 6.51 -2.95 3.23
CA LEU A 150 5.18 -2.89 3.86
C LEU A 150 4.87 -1.51 4.45
N SER A 151 5.51 -0.46 3.95
CA SER A 151 5.43 0.92 4.47
C SER A 151 4.00 1.47 4.58
N GLU A 152 3.07 1.04 3.73
CA GLU A 152 1.67 1.46 3.83
C GLU A 152 0.91 0.74 4.94
N GLN A 153 1.20 -0.54 5.16
CA GLN A 153 0.61 -1.36 6.21
C GLN A 153 1.11 -0.91 7.59
N TRP A 154 2.38 -0.52 7.71
CA TRP A 154 2.95 0.01 8.95
C TRP A 154 2.38 1.36 9.39
N LYS A 155 1.64 2.05 8.51
CA LYS A 155 0.83 3.23 8.91
C LYS A 155 -0.42 2.86 9.70
N ALA A 156 -0.79 1.58 9.75
CA ALA A 156 -1.95 1.09 10.48
C ALA A 156 -1.56 0.05 11.55
N VAL A 157 -0.58 -0.81 11.26
CA VAL A 157 -0.07 -1.83 12.17
C VAL A 157 1.20 -1.34 12.85
N ASP A 158 1.34 -1.53 14.15
CA ASP A 158 2.54 -1.11 14.90
C ASP A 158 3.76 -1.95 14.52
N PHE A 159 4.68 -1.33 13.77
CA PHE A 159 5.95 -1.94 13.37
C PHE A 159 6.85 -2.25 14.57
N ARG A 160 6.91 -1.34 15.56
CA ARG A 160 7.76 -1.48 16.76
C ARG A 160 7.25 -2.64 17.60
N PHE A 161 5.94 -2.78 17.78
CA PHE A 161 5.35 -3.92 18.48
C PHE A 161 5.81 -5.26 17.91
N VAL A 162 5.84 -5.37 16.59
CA VAL A 162 6.17 -6.60 15.87
C VAL A 162 7.67 -6.92 15.90
N HIS A 163 8.53 -5.89 15.83
CA HIS A 163 9.97 -6.05 15.67
C HIS A 163 10.79 -5.90 16.96
N HIS A 164 10.21 -5.37 18.04
CA HIS A 164 10.86 -5.31 19.36
C HIS A 164 11.32 -6.71 19.79
N GLU A 165 12.58 -6.83 20.21
CA GLU A 165 13.22 -8.13 20.50
C GLU A 165 12.97 -8.65 21.91
N GLY A 166 12.54 -7.79 22.84
CA GLY A 166 12.24 -8.18 24.21
C GLY A 166 11.11 -9.21 24.30
N VAL A 167 11.22 -10.11 25.28
CA VAL A 167 10.14 -11.04 25.63
C VAL A 167 9.04 -10.26 26.33
N ARG A 168 7.80 -10.41 25.89
CA ARG A 168 6.67 -9.73 26.53
C ARG A 168 6.25 -10.43 27.82
N ALA A 169 5.87 -9.64 28.82
CA ALA A 169 5.32 -10.18 30.07
C ALA A 169 3.99 -10.91 29.86
N SER A 170 3.15 -10.44 28.92
CA SER A 170 1.90 -11.11 28.56
C SER A 170 2.15 -12.20 27.51
N ALA A 171 1.81 -13.45 27.87
CA ALA A 171 1.90 -14.59 26.96
C ALA A 171 0.99 -14.44 25.72
N GLU A 172 -0.15 -13.74 25.86
CA GLU A 172 -1.05 -13.48 24.73
C GLU A 172 -0.43 -12.48 23.74
N GLU A 173 0.15 -11.38 24.23
CA GLU A 173 0.82 -10.41 23.37
C GLU A 173 2.05 -11.01 22.70
N GLU A 174 2.78 -11.87 23.41
CA GLU A 174 3.90 -12.61 22.84
C GLU A 174 3.44 -13.54 21.71
N THR A 175 2.34 -14.25 21.91
CA THR A 175 1.74 -15.11 20.88
C THR A 175 1.35 -14.29 19.65
N ILE A 176 0.70 -13.13 19.85
CA ILE A 176 0.32 -12.22 18.76
C ILE A 176 1.58 -11.75 18.01
N ARG A 177 2.63 -11.32 18.73
CA ARG A 177 3.88 -10.87 18.13
C ARG A 177 4.54 -11.96 17.29
N GLN A 178 4.60 -13.20 17.80
CA GLN A 178 5.17 -14.35 17.09
C GLN A 178 4.37 -14.72 15.85
N ASP A 179 3.05 -14.69 15.95
CA ASP A 179 2.16 -14.95 14.82
C ASP A 179 2.28 -13.89 13.73
N LEU A 180 2.40 -12.61 14.10
CA LEU A 180 2.69 -11.53 13.14
C LEU A 180 4.07 -11.69 12.50
N ARG A 181 5.08 -12.11 13.28
CA ARG A 181 6.41 -12.49 12.73
C ARG A 181 6.32 -13.57 11.69
N ARG A 182 5.49 -14.59 11.92
CA ARG A 182 5.22 -15.64 10.93
C ARG A 182 4.47 -15.12 9.70
N ILE A 183 3.65 -14.07 9.82
CA ILE A 183 2.92 -13.45 8.71
C ILE A 183 3.80 -12.50 7.89
N TYR A 184 4.62 -11.63 8.47
CA TYR A 184 5.38 -10.66 7.65
C TYR A 184 6.68 -11.25 7.09
N HIS A 185 7.31 -12.21 7.79
CA HIS A 185 8.58 -12.79 7.36
C HIS A 185 8.45 -13.37 5.94
N PRO A 186 7.56 -14.32 5.64
CA PRO A 186 7.44 -14.79 4.27
C PRO A 186 6.67 -13.86 3.30
N ALA A 187 5.90 -12.87 3.76
CA ALA A 187 5.28 -11.83 2.90
C ALA A 187 6.32 -10.96 2.18
N THR A 188 7.41 -10.64 2.89
CA THR A 188 8.55 -9.89 2.37
C THR A 188 9.56 -10.77 1.62
N ARG A 189 9.47 -12.10 1.76
CA ARG A 189 10.53 -13.05 1.34
C ARG A 189 10.16 -14.01 0.20
N ARG A 190 8.88 -14.14 -0.19
CA ARG A 190 8.43 -14.96 -1.34
C ARG A 190 8.21 -14.21 -2.66
N PRO A 191 7.70 -12.96 -2.67
CA PRO A 191 7.56 -12.21 -3.93
C PRO A 191 8.91 -11.87 -4.56
N SER A 192 9.97 -11.92 -3.75
CA SER A 192 11.36 -11.64 -4.08
C SER A 192 12.11 -12.81 -4.70
N ASN A 193 11.42 -13.84 -5.20
CA ASN A 193 12.10 -14.99 -5.78
C ASN A 193 12.58 -14.62 -7.21
N PRO A 194 13.91 -14.55 -7.46
CA PRO A 194 14.43 -14.20 -8.77
C PRO A 194 13.91 -15.18 -9.83
N GLU A 195 13.82 -16.48 -9.53
CA GLU A 195 13.42 -17.50 -10.53
C GLU A 195 11.96 -17.43 -11.00
N THR A 196 11.04 -16.75 -10.30
CA THR A 196 9.71 -16.48 -10.91
C THR A 196 9.75 -15.38 -11.98
N SER A 197 10.79 -14.54 -11.96
CA SER A 197 11.12 -13.60 -13.05
C SER A 197 12.25 -14.11 -13.97
N THR A 198 13.04 -15.08 -13.52
CA THR A 198 14.35 -15.43 -14.08
C THR A 198 14.52 -16.94 -14.33
N GLY A 199 13.53 -17.77 -14.00
CA GLY A 199 13.49 -19.22 -14.26
C GLY A 199 13.22 -19.60 -15.72
N LYS A 200 13.13 -18.58 -16.60
CA LYS A 200 13.31 -18.73 -18.05
C LYS A 200 14.74 -18.40 -18.52
N ARG A 201 15.65 -17.99 -17.63
CA ARG A 201 17.02 -17.60 -18.00
C ARG A 201 17.92 -18.83 -18.12
N SER A 202 17.89 -19.73 -17.15
CA SER A 202 18.72 -20.94 -17.13
C SER A 202 18.29 -22.03 -18.13
N LYS A 203 17.00 -22.16 -18.46
CA LYS A 203 16.53 -23.10 -19.51
C LYS A 203 16.68 -22.56 -20.94
N ASN A 204 16.68 -21.24 -21.14
CA ASN A 204 16.82 -20.66 -22.48
C ASN A 204 18.30 -20.46 -22.88
N GLU A 205 19.21 -20.25 -21.91
CA GLU A 205 20.65 -20.21 -22.17
C GLU A 205 21.19 -21.60 -22.56
N ALA A 206 20.70 -22.68 -21.94
CA ALA A 206 21.04 -24.04 -22.33
C ALA A 206 20.46 -24.47 -23.71
N ALA A 207 19.48 -23.72 -24.24
CA ALA A 207 18.79 -24.03 -25.49
C ALA A 207 19.14 -23.07 -26.65
N GLY A 208 20.17 -22.23 -26.49
CA GLY A 208 20.60 -21.28 -27.53
C GLY A 208 19.55 -20.21 -27.89
N ARG A 209 18.53 -19.99 -27.05
CA ARG A 209 17.45 -19.02 -27.29
C ARG A 209 17.69 -17.74 -26.51
N ALA A 210 18.75 -17.01 -26.86
CA ALA A 210 19.13 -15.75 -26.22
C ALA A 210 18.13 -14.59 -26.45
N ASN A 211 17.22 -14.70 -27.42
CA ASN A 211 16.39 -13.58 -27.89
C ASN A 211 14.89 -13.70 -27.61
N GLN A 212 14.45 -14.51 -26.63
CA GLN A 212 13.07 -14.41 -26.16
C GLN A 212 12.94 -13.23 -25.19
N THR A 213 12.45 -12.10 -25.70
CA THR A 213 11.98 -10.97 -24.90
C THR A 213 11.08 -11.52 -23.79
N GLN A 214 11.59 -11.50 -22.56
CA GLN A 214 10.82 -11.98 -21.42
C GLN A 214 9.56 -11.14 -21.31
N ASP A 215 8.39 -11.78 -21.39
CA ASP A 215 7.14 -11.11 -21.08
C ASP A 215 7.12 -10.78 -19.58
N LYS A 216 7.52 -9.54 -19.27
CA LYS A 216 7.52 -8.97 -17.92
C LYS A 216 6.13 -9.07 -17.28
N ALA A 217 5.05 -9.06 -18.07
CA ALA A 217 3.69 -9.17 -17.57
C ALA A 217 3.37 -10.59 -17.06
N ALA A 218 3.85 -11.63 -17.75
CA ALA A 218 3.68 -13.02 -17.32
C ALA A 218 4.37 -13.29 -15.97
N GLY A 219 5.62 -12.84 -15.79
CA GLY A 219 6.35 -13.01 -14.52
C GLY A 219 5.67 -12.29 -13.35
N MET A 220 5.19 -11.07 -13.58
CA MET A 220 4.47 -10.30 -12.56
C MET A 220 3.13 -10.93 -12.16
N THR A 221 2.46 -11.62 -13.09
CA THR A 221 1.21 -12.34 -12.81
C THR A 221 1.44 -13.53 -11.88
N ILE A 222 2.53 -14.28 -12.08
CA ILE A 222 2.92 -15.38 -11.20
C ILE A 222 3.26 -14.85 -9.80
N ILE A 223 4.00 -13.75 -9.70
CA ILE A 223 4.34 -13.13 -8.40
C ILE A 223 3.06 -12.69 -7.66
N LYS A 224 2.12 -12.06 -8.38
CA LYS A 224 0.81 -11.66 -7.82
C LYS A 224 0.04 -12.87 -7.27
N GLU A 225 -0.02 -13.96 -8.02
CA GLU A 225 -0.74 -15.16 -7.57
C GLU A 225 -0.07 -15.81 -6.36
N ASN A 226 1.26 -15.87 -6.34
CA ASN A 226 2.03 -16.35 -5.19
C ASN A 226 1.81 -15.47 -3.94
N TYR A 227 1.73 -14.15 -4.12
CA TYR A 227 1.46 -13.21 -3.03
C TYR A 227 0.06 -13.40 -2.43
N LYS A 228 -0.96 -13.71 -3.25
CA LYS A 228 -2.31 -14.03 -2.74
C LYS A 228 -2.33 -15.35 -1.96
N ARG A 229 -1.74 -16.41 -2.52
CA ARG A 229 -1.72 -17.75 -1.90
C ARG A 229 -0.83 -17.82 -0.68
N TYR A 230 0.06 -16.84 -0.51
CA TYR A 230 1.01 -16.81 0.58
C TYR A 230 0.33 -16.88 1.95
N THR A 231 -0.79 -16.18 2.12
CA THR A 231 -1.45 -16.22 3.42
C THR A 231 -1.94 -17.64 3.70
N SER A 232 -2.52 -18.36 2.75
CA SER A 232 -3.11 -19.69 2.96
C SER A 232 -2.13 -20.87 2.96
N TRP A 233 -0.81 -20.68 2.82
CA TRP A 233 0.15 -21.77 2.56
C TRP A 233 1.29 -21.89 3.59
N GLY A 234 1.57 -23.10 4.05
CA GLY A 234 2.76 -23.39 4.89
C GLY A 234 2.60 -22.88 6.33
N PRO A 235 3.66 -22.31 6.95
CA PRO A 235 3.60 -21.86 8.35
C PRO A 235 2.54 -20.78 8.63
N THR A 236 2.18 -19.97 7.64
CA THR A 236 1.14 -18.93 7.75
C THR A 236 -0.28 -19.46 7.74
N ALA A 237 -0.50 -20.68 7.24
CA ALA A 237 -1.81 -21.32 7.29
C ALA A 237 -2.23 -21.67 8.73
N LYS A 238 -1.25 -21.88 9.62
CA LYS A 238 -1.47 -22.22 11.02
C LYS A 238 -1.69 -20.99 11.92
N VAL A 239 -1.49 -19.78 11.39
CA VAL A 239 -1.62 -18.55 12.17
C VAL A 239 -3.09 -18.14 12.23
N ALA A 240 -3.61 -17.99 13.44
CA ALA A 240 -4.97 -17.51 13.66
C ALA A 240 -5.09 -16.04 13.21
N ARG A 241 -5.99 -15.76 12.27
CA ARG A 241 -6.20 -14.41 11.73
C ARG A 241 -7.39 -13.74 12.37
N VAL A 242 -7.12 -13.06 13.47
CA VAL A 242 -8.12 -12.28 14.18
C VAL A 242 -7.86 -10.80 13.94
N PHE A 243 -8.67 -10.17 13.10
CA PHE A 243 -8.47 -8.78 12.71
C PHE A 243 -8.38 -7.83 13.91
N GLY A 244 -9.23 -8.03 14.92
CA GLY A 244 -9.23 -7.24 16.15
C GLY A 244 -7.98 -7.41 17.05
N LYS A 245 -7.19 -8.47 16.88
CA LYS A 245 -5.97 -8.70 17.67
C LYS A 245 -4.74 -8.00 17.09
N LEU A 246 -4.82 -7.41 15.90
CA LEU A 246 -3.69 -6.67 15.34
C LEU A 246 -3.28 -5.51 16.26
N PRO A 247 -1.98 -5.25 16.44
CA PRO A 247 -1.51 -4.07 17.15
C PRO A 247 -1.68 -2.86 16.24
N ALA A 248 -2.54 -1.92 16.65
CA ALA A 248 -2.70 -0.65 15.95
C ALA A 248 -1.51 0.27 16.25
N THR A 249 -1.05 0.99 15.24
CA THR A 249 0.01 1.99 15.43
C THR A 249 -0.46 3.14 16.34
N PRO A 250 0.42 3.78 17.14
CA PRO A 250 0.04 4.94 17.95
C PRO A 250 -0.62 6.07 17.15
N ASP A 251 -0.20 6.20 15.89
CA ASP A 251 -0.62 7.24 14.95
C ASP A 251 -1.87 6.85 14.12
N PHE A 252 -2.62 5.82 14.53
CA PHE A 252 -3.67 5.22 13.71
C PHE A 252 -4.69 6.26 13.24
N GLU A 253 -5.13 7.11 14.15
CA GLU A 253 -6.12 8.17 13.90
C GLU A 253 -5.52 9.45 13.32
N SER A 254 -4.19 9.63 13.45
CA SER A 254 -3.52 10.83 12.99
C SER A 254 -3.55 10.90 11.46
N ARG A 255 -4.20 11.94 10.94
CA ARG A 255 -4.10 12.30 9.53
C ARG A 255 -2.85 13.15 9.39
N ASN A 256 -1.71 12.52 9.07
CA ASN A 256 -0.51 13.26 8.69
C ASN A 256 -0.79 13.99 7.37
N ASN A 257 -1.45 15.15 7.46
CA ASN A 257 -1.56 16.13 6.40
C ASN A 257 -0.19 16.77 6.23
N ILE A 258 0.74 16.07 5.57
CA ILE A 258 1.85 16.76 4.93
C ILE A 258 1.24 17.43 3.69
N VAL A 259 0.58 18.56 3.92
CA VAL A 259 0.34 19.54 2.86
C VAL A 259 1.74 19.96 2.44
N LYS A 260 2.20 19.48 1.27
CA LYS A 260 3.33 20.13 0.61
C LYS A 260 2.88 21.58 0.42
N PRO A 261 3.53 22.59 1.00
CA PRO A 261 3.19 23.96 0.68
C PRO A 261 3.37 24.11 -0.83
N LYS A 262 2.26 24.35 -1.53
CA LYS A 262 2.32 24.91 -2.88
C LYS A 262 3.00 26.25 -2.69
N ALA A 263 4.25 26.35 -3.13
CA ALA A 263 4.93 27.63 -3.25
C ALA A 263 3.98 28.55 -4.03
N LEU A 264 3.46 29.57 -3.36
CA LEU A 264 2.89 30.73 -4.00
C LEU A 264 4.04 31.32 -4.80
N VAL A 265 4.04 31.11 -6.11
CA VAL A 265 4.85 31.90 -7.02
C VAL A 265 4.22 33.28 -7.02
N SER A 266 4.74 34.13 -6.14
CA SER A 266 4.70 35.57 -6.27
C SER A 266 5.42 35.92 -7.57
N ALA A 267 4.65 36.10 -8.64
CA ALA A 267 5.11 36.78 -9.84
C ALA A 267 4.58 38.21 -9.75
N ASN A 268 5.39 39.10 -9.18
CA ASN A 268 5.43 40.49 -9.58
C ASN A 268 6.86 41.01 -9.37
N GLU A 269 7.32 41.72 -10.40
CA GLU A 269 8.50 42.57 -10.47
C GLU A 269 9.87 41.88 -10.54
N GLU A 270 10.41 41.73 -11.75
CA GLU A 270 11.48 42.63 -12.24
C GLU A 270 11.93 42.24 -13.65
N LYS A 271 12.37 43.27 -14.39
CA LYS A 271 12.87 43.34 -15.79
C LYS A 271 11.78 43.74 -16.79
N ARG A 272 11.80 44.92 -17.42
CA ARG A 272 12.86 45.91 -17.64
C ARG A 272 12.19 47.20 -18.12
N ASN A 273 12.64 48.35 -17.60
CA ASN A 273 12.52 49.64 -18.28
C ASN A 273 13.48 49.70 -19.48
N LEU A 274 13.18 50.64 -20.38
CA LEU A 274 13.96 51.23 -21.49
C LEU A 274 13.70 50.68 -22.89
N ASP A 275 12.86 51.43 -23.63
CA ASP A 275 13.12 52.12 -24.92
C ASP A 275 11.72 52.46 -25.50
N ASP A 276 11.12 53.63 -25.26
CA ASP A 276 11.38 54.98 -25.81
C ASP A 276 11.64 55.05 -27.32
N THR A 277 10.60 55.45 -28.06
CA THR A 277 10.51 56.28 -29.30
C THR A 277 9.07 56.08 -29.82
N GLY A 278 8.18 57.09 -29.75
CA GLY A 278 7.86 58.01 -30.87
C GLY A 278 6.96 57.31 -31.90
N ASP A 279 5.80 57.78 -32.37
CA ASP A 279 5.21 59.11 -32.45
C ASP A 279 3.69 58.97 -32.77
N GLU A 280 2.95 60.01 -32.38
CA GLU A 280 1.85 60.69 -33.10
C GLU A 280 0.61 59.94 -33.68
N GLU A 281 -0.56 60.47 -33.23
CA GLU A 281 -1.79 60.80 -33.98
C GLU A 281 -2.55 59.62 -34.68
N ASP A 282 -3.88 59.53 -34.81
CA ASP A 282 -4.93 60.52 -35.00
C ASP A 282 -6.32 59.81 -34.96
N GLY A 283 -7.41 60.57 -34.76
CA GLY A 283 -8.80 60.27 -35.22
C GLY A 283 -9.56 59.08 -34.62
N GLY A 284 -10.70 59.26 -33.93
CA GLY A 284 -12.00 59.57 -34.56
C GLY A 284 -12.98 58.37 -34.42
N ILE A 285 -13.99 58.44 -33.54
CA ILE A 285 -15.39 58.80 -33.87
C ILE A 285 -16.23 57.68 -34.54
N ILE A 286 -17.29 57.26 -33.81
CA ILE A 286 -18.63 56.78 -34.26
C ILE A 286 -18.78 55.36 -34.82
N GLY A 287 -19.84 54.66 -34.34
CA GLY A 287 -20.80 54.08 -35.29
C GLY A 287 -21.40 52.73 -34.98
N ARG A 288 -22.64 52.74 -34.48
CA ARG A 288 -23.65 51.67 -34.64
C ARG A 288 -23.65 51.06 -36.04
N ARG A 289 -23.87 49.73 -36.14
CA ARG A 289 -24.98 49.18 -36.94
C ARG A 289 -25.23 47.70 -36.67
N GLN A 290 -26.47 47.40 -36.30
CA GLN A 290 -27.14 46.12 -36.55
C GLN A 290 -27.35 45.93 -38.06
N ARG A 291 -27.28 44.68 -38.52
CA ARG A 291 -28.14 43.99 -39.51
C ARG A 291 -27.67 42.51 -39.50
N ALA A 292 -28.48 41.58 -39.02
CA ALA A 292 -29.62 40.95 -39.69
C ALA A 292 -29.22 40.17 -40.94
N GLY A 293 -29.58 38.89 -40.94
CA GLY A 293 -30.04 38.21 -42.15
C GLY A 293 -29.13 37.13 -42.71
N ASN A 294 -29.59 35.90 -42.46
CA ASN A 294 -29.93 34.91 -43.48
C ASN A 294 -28.92 33.87 -43.96
N ASP A 295 -29.42 32.64 -43.85
CA ASP A 295 -29.43 31.51 -44.80
C ASP A 295 -28.06 30.87 -45.11
N CYS A 296 -27.83 29.56 -44.92
CA CYS A 296 -28.70 28.38 -44.96
C CYS A 296 -28.30 27.32 -43.92
#